data_AF-A0A1F9G0D5-F1
#
_entry.id   AF-A0A1F9G0D5-F1
#
_cell.length_a   1.000
_cell.length_b   1.000
_cell.length_c   1.000
_cell.angle_alpha   90.00
_cell.angle_beta   90.00
_cell.angle_gamma   90.00
#
_symmetry.space_group_name_H-M   'P 1'
#
loop_
_entity.id
_entity.type
_entity.pdbx_description
1 polymer ?
#
loop_
_entity_poly.entity_id
_entity_poly.type
_entity_poly.pdbx_seq_one_letter_code
_entity_poly.pdbx_strand_id
1 'polypeptide(L)'
;MRLKQVLLNFQGALRSLLPHADAVCLPWRDGENYDEWEAIASALFESLVVFPIRTSLDERSWSEIKFPPYEMLQRDVATLSVLEVLPKLDSGTRVFYGLSSAMHPFDSCRWYSALADGTLASKELRTTPLDECEFSARLCIGGRTRVLNAVVLPAGRRSS
;
A
#
# COMPACT_ATOMS: atom_id res chain seq x y z
N MET A 1 14.19 4.00 -6.08
CA MET A 1 13.76 3.77 -4.68
C MET A 1 13.03 2.44 -4.60
N ARG A 2 13.41 1.52 -3.70
CA ARG A 2 12.69 0.24 -3.54
C ARG A 2 11.27 0.48 -3.01
N LEU A 3 10.30 -0.37 -3.36
CA LEU A 3 8.92 -0.24 -2.86
C LEU A 3 8.83 -0.37 -1.34
N LYS A 4 9.66 -1.21 -0.72
CA LYS A 4 9.79 -1.25 0.75
C LYS A 4 10.11 0.12 1.36
N GLN A 5 11.01 0.89 0.74
CA GLN A 5 11.34 2.23 1.23
C GLN A 5 10.17 3.20 1.08
N VAL A 6 9.37 3.07 0.01
CA VAL A 6 8.14 3.87 -0.17
C VAL A 6 7.17 3.62 0.99
N LEU A 7 6.94 2.35 1.34
CA LEU A 7 6.07 1.99 2.46
C LEU A 7 6.64 2.39 3.83
N LEU A 8 7.96 2.33 4.04
CA LEU A 8 8.58 2.83 5.26
C LEU A 8 8.44 4.36 5.40
N ASN A 9 8.50 5.10 4.29
CA ASN A 9 8.23 6.54 4.31
C ASN A 9 6.76 6.83 4.65
N PHE A 10 5.82 6.06 4.09
CA PHE A 10 4.41 6.13 4.44
C PHE A 10 4.16 5.80 5.93
N GLN A 11 4.77 4.73 6.45
CA GLN A 11 4.75 4.40 7.88
C GLN A 11 5.28 5.55 8.75
N GLY A 12 6.40 6.16 8.35
CA GLY A 12 6.97 7.32 9.04
C GLY A 12 6.01 8.51 9.08
N ALA A 13 5.32 8.77 7.97
CA ALA A 13 4.30 9.83 7.89
C ALA A 13 3.13 9.56 8.85
N LEU A 14 2.56 8.35 8.83
CA LEU A 14 1.48 7.97 9.77
C LEU A 14 1.93 8.14 11.23
N ARG A 15 3.12 7.64 11.58
CA ARG A 15 3.70 7.78 12.93
C ARG A 15 3.89 9.23 13.35
N SER A 16 4.28 10.10 12.42
CA SER A 16 4.49 11.53 12.71
C SER A 16 3.19 12.27 13.06
N LEU A 17 2.04 11.77 12.61
CA LEU A 17 0.74 12.35 12.93
C LEU A 17 0.19 11.92 14.30
N LEU A 18 0.70 10.84 14.89
CA LEU A 18 0.14 10.27 16.11
C LEU A 18 0.08 11.26 17.28
N PRO A 19 1.12 12.07 17.58
CA PRO A 19 1.03 13.05 18.66
C PRO A 19 -0.09 14.08 18.44
N HIS A 20 -0.38 14.41 17.19
CA HIS A 20 -1.44 15.34 16.83
C HIS A 20 -2.82 14.69 16.87
N ALA A 21 -2.94 13.44 16.40
CA ALA A 21 -4.15 12.66 16.51
C ALA A 21 -4.54 12.45 17.98
N ASP A 22 -3.58 12.05 18.83
CA ASP A 22 -3.78 11.88 20.27
C ASP A 22 -4.22 13.20 20.94
N ALA A 23 -3.63 14.34 20.56
CA ALA A 23 -3.96 15.64 21.13
C ALA A 23 -5.40 16.11 20.84
N VAL A 24 -6.01 15.62 19.76
CA VAL A 24 -7.41 15.90 19.40
C VAL A 24 -8.34 14.71 19.67
N CYS A 25 -7.86 13.69 20.38
CA CYS A 25 -8.59 12.45 20.67
C CYS A 25 -9.09 11.74 19.41
N LEU A 26 -8.36 11.80 18.29
CA LEU A 26 -8.67 11.06 17.08
C LEU A 26 -8.12 9.63 17.22
N PRO A 27 -8.99 8.61 17.34
CA PRO A 27 -8.56 7.22 17.41
C PRO A 27 -7.93 6.77 16.08
N TRP A 28 -6.79 6.09 16.18
CA TRP A 28 -5.99 5.62 15.05
C TRP A 28 -5.58 4.14 15.17
N ARG A 29 -5.89 3.50 16.30
CA ARG A 29 -5.52 2.12 16.58
C ARG A 29 -6.49 1.14 15.94
N ASP A 30 -5.96 -0.01 15.53
CA ASP A 30 -6.75 -1.10 14.97
C ASP A 30 -7.94 -1.45 15.89
N GLY A 31 -9.14 -1.49 15.32
CA GLY A 31 -10.39 -1.80 16.05
C GLY A 31 -11.05 -0.60 16.73
N GLU A 32 -10.40 0.56 16.77
CA GLU A 32 -10.96 1.83 17.24
C GLU A 32 -11.16 2.84 16.09
N ASN A 33 -10.73 2.50 14.88
CA ASN A 33 -10.72 3.42 13.74
C ASN A 33 -12.13 3.82 13.29
N TYR A 34 -12.36 5.12 13.30
CA TYR A 34 -13.51 5.79 12.70
C TYR A 34 -13.11 6.35 11.33
N ASP A 35 -14.12 6.68 10.51
CA ASP A 35 -13.99 7.14 9.12
C ASP A 35 -12.94 8.26 8.92
N GLU A 36 -12.71 9.11 9.92
CA GLU A 36 -11.78 10.25 9.83
C GLU A 36 -10.30 9.85 9.76
N TRP A 37 -9.85 8.88 10.57
CA TRP A 37 -8.47 8.41 10.49
C TRP A 37 -8.20 7.68 9.18
N GLU A 38 -9.16 6.87 8.74
CA GLU A 38 -9.07 6.17 7.45
C GLU A 38 -8.94 7.16 6.29
N ALA A 39 -9.68 8.26 6.31
CA ALA A 39 -9.57 9.31 5.29
C ALA A 39 -8.16 9.93 5.25
N ILE A 40 -7.55 10.21 6.41
CA ILE A 40 -6.19 10.75 6.51
C ILE A 40 -5.16 9.73 5.99
N ALA A 41 -5.25 8.48 6.46
CA ALA A 41 -4.34 7.43 6.06
C ALA A 41 -4.43 7.13 4.56
N SER A 42 -5.65 7.14 4.00
CA SER A 42 -5.89 6.96 2.56
C SER A 42 -5.31 8.11 1.73
N ALA A 43 -5.47 9.36 2.16
CA ALA A 43 -4.87 10.51 1.47
C ALA A 43 -3.33 10.45 1.48
N LEU A 44 -2.73 10.04 2.60
CA LEU A 44 -1.29 9.83 2.70
C LEU A 44 -0.82 8.66 1.83
N PHE A 45 -1.57 7.55 1.78
CA PHE A 45 -1.25 6.41 0.94
C PHE A 45 -1.25 6.80 -0.55
N GLU A 46 -2.29 7.51 -0.99
CA GLU A 46 -2.38 8.00 -2.37
C GLU A 46 -1.18 8.89 -2.72
N SER A 47 -0.81 9.81 -1.81
CA SER A 47 0.23 10.81 -2.04
C SER A 47 1.66 10.23 -1.95
N LEU A 48 1.91 9.33 -1.00
CA LEU A 48 3.24 8.83 -0.67
C LEU A 48 3.55 7.47 -1.27
N VAL A 49 2.53 6.74 -1.72
CA VAL A 49 2.71 5.38 -2.27
C VAL A 49 2.25 5.32 -3.71
N VAL A 50 0.98 5.62 -3.98
CA VAL A 50 0.40 5.49 -5.33
C VAL A 50 1.00 6.51 -6.29
N PHE A 51 1.10 7.78 -5.89
CA PHE A 51 1.65 8.82 -6.75
C PHE A 51 3.11 8.56 -7.17
N PRO A 52 4.06 8.22 -6.27
CA PRO A 52 5.41 7.83 -6.70
C PRO A 52 5.43 6.68 -7.70
N ILE A 53 4.60 5.65 -7.49
CA ILE A 53 4.47 4.53 -8.44
C ILE A 53 4.01 5.02 -9.81
N ARG A 54 2.99 5.88 -9.88
CA ARG A 54 2.52 6.49 -11.14
C ARG A 54 3.63 7.28 -11.81
N THR A 55 4.34 8.15 -11.07
CA THR A 55 5.43 8.97 -11.64
C THR A 55 6.62 8.16 -12.16
N SER A 56 6.72 6.87 -11.81
CA SER A 56 7.73 5.95 -12.37
C SER A 56 7.39 5.42 -13.76
N LEU A 57 6.24 5.81 -14.29
CA LEU A 57 5.68 5.36 -15.57
C LEU A 57 5.49 6.54 -16.51
N ASP A 58 5.24 6.24 -17.78
CA ASP A 58 4.81 7.26 -18.74
C ASP A 58 3.49 7.92 -18.29
N GLU A 59 3.36 9.22 -18.55
CA GLU A 59 2.20 10.03 -18.16
C GLU A 59 0.87 9.48 -18.74
N ARG A 60 0.93 8.81 -19.89
CA ARG A 60 -0.25 8.21 -20.53
C ARG A 60 -0.83 7.06 -19.69
N SER A 61 0.03 6.30 -19.01
CA SER A 61 -0.37 5.19 -18.14
C SER A 61 -0.99 5.65 -16.81
N TRP A 62 -0.85 6.92 -16.42
CA TRP A 62 -1.26 7.39 -15.09
C TRP A 62 -2.76 7.23 -14.86
N SER A 63 -3.59 7.57 -15.86
CA SER A 63 -5.05 7.47 -15.78
C SER A 63 -5.58 6.05 -15.84
N GLU A 64 -4.77 5.11 -16.35
CA GLU A 64 -5.17 3.70 -16.49
C GLU A 64 -5.00 2.93 -15.18
N ILE A 65 -4.11 3.40 -14.30
CA ILE A 65 -3.74 2.73 -13.07
C ILE A 65 -4.71 3.07 -11.95
N LYS A 66 -5.45 2.04 -11.54
CA LYS A 66 -6.40 2.07 -10.43
C LYS A 66 -5.87 1.23 -9.29
N PHE A 67 -5.49 1.89 -8.19
CA PHE A 67 -5.24 1.21 -6.92
C PHE A 67 -6.53 1.20 -6.10
N PRO A 68 -6.77 0.16 -5.28
CA PRO A 68 -7.82 0.23 -4.29
C PRO A 68 -7.49 1.31 -3.23
N PRO A 69 -8.49 1.90 -2.59
CA PRO A 69 -8.29 2.70 -1.38
C PRO A 69 -7.53 1.91 -0.32
N TYR A 70 -6.76 2.63 0.49
CA TYR A 70 -6.04 2.08 1.62
C TYR A 70 -7.00 1.38 2.59
N GLU A 71 -6.61 0.21 3.11
CA GLU A 71 -7.43 -0.61 4.02
C GLU A 71 -8.82 -0.99 3.49
N MET A 72 -8.98 -1.11 2.17
CA MET A 72 -10.23 -1.59 1.57
C MET A 72 -10.09 -3.00 0.99
N LEU A 73 -10.82 -3.96 1.57
CA LEU A 73 -10.83 -5.34 1.08
C LEU A 73 -11.50 -5.43 -0.30
N GLN A 74 -10.75 -5.86 -1.30
CA GLN A 74 -11.28 -6.09 -2.65
C GLN A 74 -11.69 -7.55 -2.83
N ARG A 75 -12.88 -7.78 -3.38
CA ARG A 75 -13.33 -9.13 -3.76
C ARG A 75 -12.62 -9.64 -5.01
N ASP A 76 -12.16 -8.72 -5.85
CA ASP A 76 -11.50 -9.00 -7.11
C ASP A 76 -10.44 -7.92 -7.35
N VAL A 77 -9.20 -8.35 -7.57
CA VAL A 77 -8.04 -7.50 -7.89
C VAL A 77 -7.44 -7.82 -9.27
N ALA A 78 -8.15 -8.55 -10.13
CA ALA A 78 -7.71 -8.90 -11.48
C ALA A 78 -7.53 -7.66 -12.35
N THR A 79 -8.43 -6.69 -12.20
CA THR A 79 -8.46 -5.44 -12.98
C THR A 79 -7.82 -4.26 -12.25
N LEU A 80 -7.37 -4.47 -11.01
CA LEU A 80 -6.76 -3.44 -10.18
C LEU A 80 -5.24 -3.57 -10.20
N SER A 81 -4.58 -2.43 -10.05
CA SER A 81 -3.19 -2.38 -9.63
C SER A 81 -3.12 -2.58 -8.13
N VAL A 82 -2.20 -3.41 -7.65
CA VAL A 82 -2.06 -3.73 -6.24
C VAL A 82 -0.60 -3.75 -5.83
N LEU A 83 -0.37 -3.52 -4.55
CA LEU A 83 0.88 -3.87 -3.90
C LEU A 83 0.82 -5.32 -3.45
N GLU A 84 1.87 -6.06 -3.74
CA GLU A 84 1.98 -7.46 -3.35
C GLU A 84 3.07 -7.60 -2.29
N VAL A 85 2.78 -8.39 -1.25
CA VAL A 85 3.73 -8.79 -0.21
C VAL A 85 4.41 -10.06 -0.69
N LEU A 86 5.67 -9.96 -1.08
CA LEU A 86 6.39 -11.09 -1.65
C LEU A 86 6.65 -12.15 -0.55
N PRO A 87 6.27 -13.41 -0.77
CA PRO A 87 6.57 -14.46 0.17
C PRO A 87 8.07 -14.76 0.19
N LYS A 88 8.56 -15.29 1.32
CA LYS A 88 9.84 -16.01 1.33
C LYS A 88 9.71 -17.42 0.73
N LEU A 89 8.53 -18.06 0.80
CA LEU A 89 8.41 -19.53 0.61
C LEU A 89 7.07 -20.07 0.02
N ASP A 90 6.02 -19.25 -0.21
CA ASP A 90 4.74 -19.74 -0.78
C ASP A 90 4.46 -19.22 -2.21
N SER A 91 3.51 -19.85 -2.90
CA SER A 91 3.16 -19.57 -4.30
C SER A 91 1.89 -18.72 -4.47
N GLY A 92 1.36 -18.13 -3.39
CA GLY A 92 0.13 -17.34 -3.43
C GLY A 92 0.38 -15.85 -3.66
N THR A 93 -0.58 -15.16 -4.31
CA THR A 93 -0.54 -13.70 -4.38
C THR A 93 -1.01 -13.15 -3.05
N ARG A 94 -0.13 -12.44 -2.32
CA ARG A 94 -0.48 -11.76 -1.07
C ARG A 94 -0.66 -10.28 -1.36
N VAL A 95 -1.88 -9.79 -1.28
CA VAL A 95 -2.20 -8.39 -1.58
C VAL A 95 -2.08 -7.58 -0.30
N PHE A 96 -1.28 -6.52 -0.34
CA PHE A 96 -1.18 -5.54 0.73
C PHE A 96 -2.55 -4.93 1.02
N TYR A 97 -2.94 -4.92 2.28
CA TYR A 97 -4.17 -4.30 2.75
C TYR A 97 -3.88 -2.97 3.46
N GLY A 98 -2.94 -2.99 4.41
CA GLY A 98 -2.62 -1.85 5.25
C GLY A 98 -1.49 -2.14 6.22
N LEU A 99 -1.12 -1.14 7.01
CA LEU A 99 -0.20 -1.25 8.13
C LEU A 99 -1.01 -1.35 9.44
N SER A 100 -0.53 -2.15 10.38
CA SER A 100 -1.17 -2.36 11.68
C SER A 100 -0.16 -2.32 12.82
N SER A 101 -0.65 -2.26 14.04
CA SER A 101 0.19 -2.19 15.23
C SER A 101 0.22 -3.53 15.96
N ALA A 102 1.41 -4.08 16.18
CA ALA A 102 1.63 -5.24 17.05
C ALA A 102 2.37 -4.84 18.34
N MET A 103 3.61 -4.37 18.23
CA MET A 103 4.42 -3.92 19.38
C MET A 103 4.61 -2.40 19.38
N HIS A 104 4.78 -1.83 18.19
CA HIS A 104 4.90 -0.40 17.95
C HIS A 104 3.86 0.06 16.92
N PRO A 105 3.48 1.34 16.90
CA PRO A 105 2.48 1.83 15.95
C PRO A 105 2.87 1.49 14.50
N PHE A 106 2.00 0.86 13.73
CA PHE A 106 2.22 0.53 12.31
C PHE A 106 3.46 -0.32 12.01
N ASP A 107 3.94 -1.14 12.95
CA ASP A 107 5.13 -2.00 12.78
C ASP A 107 4.88 -3.29 11.99
N SER A 108 3.63 -3.56 11.63
CA SER A 108 3.21 -4.79 10.98
C SER A 108 2.47 -4.50 9.68
N CYS A 109 2.56 -5.43 8.74
CA CYS A 109 1.87 -5.39 7.45
C CYS A 109 0.69 -6.36 7.46
N ARG A 110 -0.50 -5.85 7.15
CA ARG A 110 -1.70 -6.67 6.90
C ARG A 110 -1.86 -6.95 5.42
N TRP A 111 -2.27 -8.17 5.11
CA TRP A 111 -2.47 -8.62 3.74
C TRP A 111 -3.53 -9.71 3.66
N TYR A 112 -4.07 -9.94 2.47
CA TYR A 112 -4.98 -11.04 2.18
C TYR A 112 -4.49 -11.83 0.96
N SER A 113 -4.89 -13.10 0.85
CA SER A 113 -4.53 -13.93 -0.30
C SER A 113 -5.51 -13.73 -1.44
N ALA A 114 -5.00 -13.61 -2.66
CA ALA A 114 -5.75 -13.70 -3.90
C ALA A 114 -5.35 -14.96 -4.68
N LEU A 115 -6.32 -15.55 -5.39
CA LEU A 115 -6.10 -16.63 -6.34
C LEU A 115 -5.37 -16.10 -7.59
N ALA A 116 -4.87 -17.01 -8.41
CA ALA A 116 -4.13 -16.66 -9.63
C ALA A 116 -4.95 -15.85 -10.65
N ASP A 117 -6.28 -15.98 -10.61
CA ASP A 117 -7.21 -15.20 -11.43
C ASP A 117 -7.52 -13.80 -10.85
N GLY A 118 -6.95 -13.45 -9.70
CA GLY A 118 -7.15 -12.18 -9.01
C GLY A 118 -8.35 -12.15 -8.05
N THR A 119 -9.13 -13.23 -7.95
CA THR A 119 -10.24 -13.28 -6.99
C THR A 119 -9.75 -13.47 -5.56
N LEU A 120 -10.51 -12.94 -4.59
CA LEU A 120 -10.18 -13.07 -3.17
C LEU A 120 -10.22 -14.54 -2.73
N ALA A 121 -9.09 -15.08 -2.29
CA ALA A 121 -9.00 -16.47 -1.82
C ALA A 121 -9.59 -16.63 -0.40
N SER A 122 -9.45 -15.61 0.45
CA SER A 122 -10.00 -15.57 1.80
C SER A 122 -10.24 -14.13 2.24
N LYS A 123 -11.28 -13.90 3.07
CA LYS A 123 -11.52 -12.62 3.75
C LYS A 123 -10.64 -12.42 4.99
N GLU A 124 -9.94 -13.48 5.41
CA GLU A 124 -9.05 -13.42 6.56
C GLU A 124 -7.83 -12.55 6.24
N LEU A 125 -7.66 -11.50 7.03
CA LEU A 125 -6.46 -10.67 6.98
C LEU A 125 -5.37 -11.33 7.82
N ARG A 126 -4.21 -11.51 7.22
CA ARG A 126 -3.01 -12.02 7.87
C ARG A 126 -2.06 -10.87 8.15
N THR A 127 -1.23 -11.06 9.16
CA THR A 127 -0.28 -10.04 9.62
C THR A 127 1.14 -10.61 9.57
N THR A 128 2.10 -9.79 9.19
CA THR A 128 3.53 -10.12 9.18
C THR A 128 4.33 -8.90 9.63
N PRO A 129 5.41 -9.06 10.43
CA PRO A 129 6.29 -7.95 10.76
C PRO A 129 6.77 -7.21 9.51
N LEU A 130 6.67 -5.88 9.51
CA LEU A 130 6.93 -5.08 8.29
C LEU A 130 8.39 -5.18 7.83
N ASP A 131 9.33 -5.33 8.75
CA ASP A 131 10.75 -5.51 8.48
C ASP A 131 11.05 -6.83 7.76
N GLU A 132 10.22 -7.85 7.96
CA GLU A 132 10.27 -9.13 7.26
C GLU A 132 9.62 -9.12 5.86
N CYS A 133 8.83 -8.08 5.54
CA CYS A 133 8.15 -7.97 4.26
C CYS A 133 9.06 -7.45 3.13
N GLU A 134 8.87 -7.99 1.93
CA GLU A 134 9.34 -7.41 0.67
C GLU A 134 8.13 -7.13 -0.22
N PHE A 135 8.27 -6.16 -1.14
CA PHE A 135 7.13 -5.63 -1.89
C PHE A 135 7.40 -5.53 -3.39
N SER A 136 6.39 -5.89 -4.18
CA SER A 136 6.26 -5.56 -5.59
C SER A 136 4.94 -4.80 -5.83
N ALA A 137 4.83 -4.12 -6.97
CA ALA A 137 3.59 -3.54 -7.44
C ALA A 137 3.20 -4.25 -8.74
N ARG A 138 2.05 -4.92 -8.73
CA ARG A 138 1.43 -5.47 -9.92
C ARG A 138 0.47 -4.43 -10.49
N LEU A 139 0.81 -3.89 -11.65
CA LEU A 139 0.07 -2.83 -12.33
C LEU A 139 -0.79 -3.42 -13.43
N CYS A 140 -2.07 -3.02 -13.47
CA CYS A 140 -2.98 -3.31 -14.56
C CYS A 140 -3.10 -2.05 -15.45
N ILE A 141 -2.57 -2.10 -16.67
CA ILE A 141 -2.50 -0.98 -17.63
C ILE A 141 -3.02 -1.50 -18.96
N GLY A 142 -4.11 -0.93 -19.49
CA GLY A 142 -4.72 -1.37 -20.75
C GLY A 142 -5.06 -2.87 -20.81
N GLY A 143 -5.43 -3.48 -19.67
CA GLY A 143 -5.68 -4.93 -19.56
C GLY A 143 -4.42 -5.82 -19.56
N ARG A 144 -3.22 -5.21 -19.51
CA ARG A 144 -1.95 -5.92 -19.39
C ARG A 144 -1.40 -5.77 -17.97
N THR A 145 -0.74 -6.83 -17.51
CA THR A 145 -0.07 -6.85 -16.22
C THR A 145 1.41 -6.48 -16.38
N ARG A 146 1.87 -5.54 -15.56
CA ARG A 146 3.29 -5.17 -15.42
C ARG A 146 3.69 -5.25 -13.95
N VAL A 147 4.87 -5.79 -13.66
CA VAL A 147 5.41 -5.85 -12.29
C VAL A 147 6.51 -4.81 -12.11
N LEU A 148 6.45 -4.05 -11.02
CA LEU A 148 7.51 -3.15 -10.58
C LEU A 148 8.03 -3.60 -9.22
N ASN A 149 9.36 -3.59 -9.04
CA ASN A 149 10.01 -3.84 -7.76
C ASN A 149 10.59 -2.55 -7.14
N ALA A 150 10.65 -1.49 -7.93
CA ALA A 150 11.20 -0.21 -7.53
C ALA A 150 10.51 0.94 -8.29
N VAL A 151 10.44 2.08 -7.60
CA VAL A 151 9.99 3.38 -8.09
C VAL A 151 11.19 4.15 -8.63
N VAL A 152 11.06 4.73 -9.82
CA VAL A 152 12.04 5.65 -10.41
C VAL A 152 11.47 7.05 -10.27
N LEU A 153 12.05 7.85 -9.37
CA LEU A 153 11.65 9.25 -9.25
C LEU A 153 12.20 10.01 -10.47
N PRO A 154 11.39 10.89 -11.10
CA PRO A 154 11.92 11.76 -12.15
C PRO A 154 13.11 12.53 -11.58
N ALA A 155 14.21 12.60 -12.34
CA ALA A 155 15.35 13.43 -11.98
C ALA A 155 14.79 14.83 -11.72
N GLY A 156 14.84 15.27 -10.45
CA GLY A 156 14.15 16.48 -10.03
C GLY A 156 14.48 17.58 -11.03
N ARG A 157 13.44 18.15 -11.65
CA ARG A 157 13.62 19.41 -12.39
C ARG A 157 14.24 20.34 -11.37
N ARG A 158 15.56 20.57 -11.48
CA ARG A 158 16.24 21.58 -10.67
C ARG A 158 15.49 22.85 -11.02
N SER A 159 14.68 23.35 -10.09
CA SER A 159 14.07 24.66 -10.17
C SER A 159 15.22 25.63 -10.39
N SER A 160 15.35 26.06 -11.64
CA SER A 160 16.12 27.22 -12.07
C SER A 160 15.48 28.48 -11.53
#